data_AF-A0A7C0U4B1-F1
#
_entry.id   AF-A0A7C0U4B1-F1
#
_cell.length_a   1.000
_cell.length_b   1.000
_cell.length_c   1.000
_cell.angle_alpha   90.00
_cell.angle_beta   90.00
_cell.angle_gamma   90.00
#
_symmetry.space_group_name_H-M   'P 1'
#
loop_
_entity.id
_entity.type
_entity.pdbx_description
1 polymer ?
#
loop_
_entity_poly.entity_id
_entity_poly.type
_entity_poly.pdbx_seq_one_letter_code
_entity_poly.pdbx_strand_id
1 'polypeptide(L)'
;MNQLFLVCIAFAFFIVCPRMAGMTYIITKATQTNIIQVAIFGTLLSLPLIIIMVLIFKKYGLIGGLAFCVLTDLGAALFMKEISLKAGLETFIVALFVIVGIRVASVISNYLP
;
A
#
# COMPACT_ATOMS: atom_id res chain seq x y z
N MET A 1 2.75 -14.79 26.90
CA MET A 1 3.62 -13.86 26.14
C MET A 1 3.86 -14.23 24.67
N ASN A 2 3.39 -15.38 24.15
CA ASN A 2 3.73 -15.80 22.77
C ASN A 2 2.74 -15.36 21.66
N GLN A 3 1.47 -15.08 21.96
CA GLN A 3 0.49 -14.78 20.90
C GLN A 3 0.70 -13.40 20.26
N LEU A 4 1.00 -12.37 21.05
CA LEU A 4 1.19 -11.02 20.50
C LEU A 4 2.36 -10.98 19.51
N PHE A 5 3.47 -11.63 19.88
CA PHE A 5 4.66 -11.68 19.04
C PHE A 5 4.41 -12.43 17.72
N LEU A 6 3.70 -13.56 17.78
CA LEU A 6 3.33 -14.34 16.61
C LEU A 6 2.38 -13.57 15.68
N VAL A 7 1.41 -12.84 16.24
CA VAL A 7 0.50 -11.97 15.48
C VAL A 7 1.26 -10.82 14.82
N CYS A 8 2.21 -10.19 15.53
CA CYS A 8 3.05 -9.14 14.96
C CYS A 8 3.89 -9.65 13.78
N ILE A 9 4.47 -10.85 13.90
CA ILE A 9 5.23 -11.47 12.80
C ILE A 9 4.33 -11.75 11.61
N ALA A 10 3.17 -12.37 11.83
CA ALA A 10 2.22 -12.65 10.76
C ALA A 10 1.76 -11.35 10.05
N PHE A 11 1.47 -10.30 10.82
CA PHE A 11 1.11 -9.00 10.27
C PHE A 11 2.24 -8.38 9.45
N ALA A 12 3.50 -8.53 9.87
CA ALA A 12 4.65 -8.05 9.09
C ALA A 12 4.73 -8.70 7.71
N PHE A 13 4.40 -9.99 7.58
CA PHE A 13 4.32 -10.67 6.28
C PHE A 13 3.19 -10.11 5.40
N PHE A 14 2.06 -9.70 5.99
CA PHE A 14 0.96 -9.09 5.23
C PHE A 14 1.27 -7.67 4.74
N ILE A 15 2.19 -6.94 5.39
CA ILE A 15 2.63 -5.61 4.93
C ILE A 15 3.46 -5.73 3.65
N VAL A 16 4.25 -6.82 3.51
CA VAL A 16 5.08 -7.05 2.33
C VAL A 16 4.18 -7.43 1.16
N CYS A 17 4.02 -6.51 0.23
CA CYS A 17 3.19 -6.69 -0.96
C CYS A 17 3.97 -6.43 -2.25
N PRO A 18 3.68 -7.15 -3.36
CA PRO A 18 4.34 -6.94 -4.65
C PRO A 18 4.17 -5.51 -5.16
N ARG A 19 3.08 -4.83 -4.75
CA ARG A 19 2.83 -3.42 -5.06
C ARG A 19 3.93 -2.50 -4.52
N MET A 20 4.33 -2.66 -3.26
CA MET A 20 5.37 -1.84 -2.65
C MET A 20 6.71 -2.02 -3.36
N ALA A 21 7.05 -3.26 -3.71
CA ALA A 21 8.27 -3.57 -4.47
C ALA A 21 8.26 -2.92 -5.86
N GLY A 22 7.15 -3.03 -6.60
CA GLY A 22 6.99 -2.42 -7.92
C GLY A 22 7.12 -0.89 -7.88
N MET A 23 6.46 -0.24 -6.92
CA MET A 23 6.53 1.22 -6.75
C MET A 23 7.93 1.70 -6.38
N THR A 24 8.62 0.99 -5.48
CA THR A 24 10.00 1.33 -5.10
C THR A 24 10.94 1.25 -6.31
N TYR A 25 10.78 0.24 -7.16
CA TYR A 25 11.54 0.12 -8.41
C TYR A 25 11.27 1.27 -9.39
N ILE A 26 10.00 1.65 -9.59
CA ILE A 26 9.63 2.76 -10.49
C ILE A 26 10.22 4.08 -9.98
N ILE A 27 10.10 4.37 -8.67
CA ILE A 27 10.63 5.58 -8.04
C ILE A 27 12.15 5.64 -8.24
N THR A 28 12.85 4.60 -7.82
CA THR A 28 14.33 4.56 -7.84
C THR A 28 14.89 4.65 -9.25
N LYS A 29 14.21 4.07 -10.25
CA LYS A 29 14.55 4.22 -11.66
C LYS A 29 14.42 5.67 -12.14
N ALA A 30 13.38 6.38 -11.68
CA ALA A 30 13.16 7.79 -12.03
C ALA A 30 14.12 8.74 -11.30
N THR A 31 14.46 8.48 -10.03
CA THR A 31 15.28 9.37 -9.19
C THR A 31 16.77 8.98 -9.10
N GLN A 32 17.18 7.85 -9.70
CA GLN A 32 18.55 7.29 -9.60
C GLN A 32 19.02 7.05 -8.14
N THR A 33 18.10 6.89 -7.20
CA THR A 33 18.38 6.66 -5.78
C THR A 33 18.50 5.18 -5.46
N ASN A 34 19.23 4.82 -4.40
CA ASN A 34 19.39 3.43 -3.98
C ASN A 34 18.05 2.83 -3.50
N ILE A 35 17.66 1.69 -4.09
CA ILE A 35 16.42 0.96 -3.78
C ILE A 35 16.27 0.58 -2.31
N ILE A 36 17.38 0.22 -1.64
CA ILE A 36 17.38 -0.20 -0.24
C ILE A 36 17.11 1.01 0.67
N GLN A 37 17.72 2.16 0.37
CA GLN A 37 17.51 3.37 1.17
C GLN A 37 16.06 3.85 1.05
N VAL A 38 15.49 3.87 -0.16
CA VAL A 38 14.09 4.24 -0.37
C VAL A 38 13.15 3.28 0.37
N ALA A 39 13.43 1.97 0.35
CA ALA A 39 12.65 1.00 1.09
C ALA A 39 12.71 1.23 2.61
N ILE A 40 13.89 1.43 3.19
CA ILE A 40 14.06 1.63 4.64
C ILE A 40 13.38 2.93 5.09
N PHE A 41 13.74 4.06 4.49
CA PHE A 41 13.21 5.36 4.90
C PHE A 41 11.72 5.50 4.56
N GLY A 42 11.29 4.97 3.42
CA GLY A 42 9.87 4.94 3.03
C GLY A 42 9.03 4.10 3.99
N THR A 43 9.54 2.96 4.48
CA THR A 43 8.84 2.13 5.47
C THR A 43 8.76 2.83 6.83
N LEU A 44 9.84 3.50 7.25
CA LEU A 44 9.84 4.24 8.51
C LEU A 44 8.81 5.37 8.48
N LEU A 45 8.72 6.09 7.36
CA LEU A 45 7.72 7.13 7.14
C LEU A 45 6.29 6.57 6.99
N SER A 46 6.12 5.32 6.55
CA SER A 46 4.80 4.70 6.37
C SER A 46 4.18 4.18 7.66
N LEU A 47 4.97 3.89 8.70
CA LEU A 47 4.47 3.44 10.01
C LEU A 47 3.30 4.28 10.57
N PRO A 48 3.38 5.62 10.66
CA PRO A 48 2.26 6.43 11.13
C PRO A 48 1.02 6.31 10.23
N LEU A 49 1.20 6.22 8.91
CA LEU A 49 0.10 6.05 7.96
C LEU A 49 -0.59 4.68 8.13
N ILE A 50 0.17 3.62 8.40
CA ILE A 50 -0.37 2.28 8.69
C ILE A 50 -1.23 2.33 9.95
N ILE A 51 -0.76 3.00 11.01
CA ILE A 51 -1.54 3.15 12.25
C ILE A 51 -2.85 3.90 11.97
N ILE A 52 -2.80 5.00 11.23
CA ILE A 52 -3.99 5.77 10.85
C ILE A 52 -4.96 4.90 10.04
N MET A 53 -4.46 4.15 9.06
CA MET A 53 -5.29 3.24 8.24
C MET A 53 -6.01 2.21 9.12
N VAL A 54 -5.31 1.59 10.08
CA VAL A 54 -5.91 0.61 11.00
C VAL A 54 -6.98 1.25 11.88
N LEU A 55 -6.75 2.48 12.37
CA LEU A 55 -7.74 3.22 13.16
C LEU A 55 -8.98 3.60 12.33
N ILE A 56 -8.79 4.00 11.08
CA ILE A 56 -9.88 4.28 10.14
C ILE A 56 -10.65 3.01 9.84
N PHE A 57 -9.96 1.90 9.54
CA PHE A 57 -10.58 0.60 9.28
C PHE A 57 -11.39 0.12 10.49
N LYS A 58 -10.88 0.31 11.71
CA LYS A 58 -11.61 -0.02 12.95
C LYS A 58 -12.91 0.79 13.09
N LYS A 59 -12.94 2.06 12.66
CA LYS A 59 -14.09 2.95 12.86
C LYS A 59 -15.09 2.94 11.70
N TYR A 60 -14.61 2.83 10.47
CA TYR A 60 -15.39 2.99 9.24
C TYR A 60 -15.41 1.72 8.38
N GLY A 61 -14.84 0.62 8.89
CA GLY A 61 -14.79 -0.67 8.21
C GLY A 61 -14.00 -0.64 6.91
N LEU A 62 -14.33 -1.60 6.05
CA LEU A 62 -13.66 -1.80 4.76
C LEU A 62 -13.69 -0.55 3.87
N ILE A 63 -14.84 0.14 3.80
CA ILE A 63 -15.03 1.29 2.90
C ILE A 63 -14.14 2.46 3.34
N GLY A 64 -14.03 2.74 4.64
CA GLY A 64 -13.16 3.80 5.14
C GLY A 64 -11.69 3.50 4.93
N GLY A 65 -11.27 2.25 5.15
CA GLY A 65 -9.89 1.83 4.86
C GLY A 65 -9.55 1.98 3.37
N LEU A 66 -10.46 1.55 2.49
CA LEU A 66 -10.27 1.67 1.04
C LEU A 66 -10.18 3.14 0.60
N ALA A 67 -11.05 4.01 1.13
CA ALA A 67 -11.03 5.43 0.83
C ALA A 67 -9.70 6.08 1.26
N PHE A 68 -9.20 5.74 2.44
CA PHE A 68 -7.90 6.22 2.91
C PHE A 68 -6.74 5.77 2.02
N CYS A 69 -6.72 4.48 1.62
CA CYS A 69 -5.71 3.97 0.70
C CYS A 69 -5.72 4.71 -0.65
N VAL A 70 -6.91 4.96 -1.22
CA VAL A 70 -7.05 5.72 -2.46
C VAL A 70 -6.55 7.16 -2.29
N LEU A 71 -6.86 7.81 -1.16
CA LEU A 71 -6.35 9.16 -0.88
C LEU A 71 -4.82 9.19 -0.76
N THR A 72 -4.22 8.22 -0.08
CA THR A 72 -2.75 8.13 0.02
C THR A 72 -2.10 7.83 -1.33
N ASP A 73 -2.75 7.02 -2.17
CA ASP A 73 -2.27 6.70 -3.52
C ASP A 73 -2.33 7.93 -4.44
N LEU A 74 -3.41 8.71 -4.37
CA LEU A 74 -3.53 9.99 -5.07
C LEU A 74 -2.51 11.01 -4.56
N GLY A 75 -2.29 11.07 -3.25
CA GLY A 75 -1.24 11.90 -2.66
C GLY A 75 0.14 11.53 -3.20
N ALA A 76 0.47 10.24 -3.22
CA ALA A 76 1.72 9.75 -3.81
C ALA A 76 1.83 10.10 -5.31
N ALA A 77 0.75 9.94 -6.08
CA ALA A 77 0.72 10.31 -7.49
C ALA A 77 0.93 11.81 -7.71
N LEU A 78 0.39 12.68 -6.83
CA LEU A 78 0.62 14.12 -6.88
C LEU A 78 2.09 14.47 -6.58
N PHE A 79 2.68 13.89 -5.53
CA PHE A 79 4.12 14.06 -5.24
C PHE A 79 5.01 13.52 -6.37
N MET A 80 4.61 12.43 -7.02
CA MET A 80 5.32 11.86 -8.17
C MET A 80 5.09 12.61 -9.47
N LYS A 81 3.98 13.34 -9.64
CA LYS A 81 3.71 14.11 -10.88
C LYS A 81 4.79 15.16 -11.12
N GLU A 82 5.37 15.71 -10.05
CA GLU A 82 6.51 16.61 -10.15
C GLU A 82 7.82 15.92 -10.54
N ILE A 83 7.91 14.59 -10.39
CA ILE A 83 9.10 13.78 -10.69
C ILE A 83 8.99 13.11 -12.07
N SER A 84 7.83 12.51 -12.41
CA SER A 84 7.60 11.82 -13.69
C SER A 84 6.11 11.53 -13.94
N LEU A 85 5.58 12.07 -15.04
CA LEU A 85 4.21 11.83 -15.51
C LEU A 85 3.93 10.33 -15.80
N LYS A 86 4.97 9.59 -16.21
CA LYS A 86 4.88 8.15 -16.47
C LYS A 86 4.67 7.34 -15.18
N ALA A 87 5.41 7.69 -14.12
CA ALA A 87 5.28 7.02 -12.83
C ALA A 87 3.88 7.25 -12.21
N GLY A 88 3.34 8.47 -12.35
CA GLY A 88 1.97 8.77 -11.94
C GLY A 88 0.92 7.92 -12.67
N LEU A 89 1.07 7.73 -13.99
CA LEU A 89 0.15 6.89 -14.78
C LEU A 89 0.24 5.41 -14.38
N GLU A 90 1.46 4.88 -14.20
CA GLU A 90 1.67 3.51 -13.71
C GLU A 90 1.03 3.29 -12.33
N THR A 91 1.16 4.27 -11.43
CA THR A 91 0.53 4.26 -10.10
C THR A 91 -0.99 4.17 -10.19
N PHE A 92 -1.59 4.98 -11.08
CA PHE A 92 -3.03 5.02 -11.29
C PHE A 92 -3.58 3.69 -11.83
N ILE A 93 -2.88 3.08 -12.81
CA ILE A 93 -3.27 1.77 -13.36
C ILE A 93 -3.22 0.69 -12.27
N VAL A 94 -2.16 0.66 -11.46
CA VAL A 94 -2.03 -0.33 -10.36
C VAL A 94 -3.14 -0.14 -9.32
N ALA A 95 -3.49 1.10 -8.97
CA ALA A 95 -4.58 1.37 -8.03
C ALA A 95 -5.92 0.81 -8.54
N LEU A 96 -6.24 0.97 -9.83
CA LEU A 96 -7.44 0.38 -10.43
C LEU A 96 -7.43 -1.15 -10.35
N PHE A 97 -6.31 -1.79 -10.67
CA PHE A 97 -6.17 -3.24 -10.56
C PHE A 97 -6.41 -3.75 -9.13
N VAL A 98 -5.90 -3.05 -8.13
CA VAL A 98 -6.10 -3.42 -6.72
C VAL A 98 -7.56 -3.27 -6.30
N ILE A 99 -8.24 -2.19 -6.72
CA ILE A 99 -9.67 -2.01 -6.44
C ILE A 99 -10.50 -3.16 -7.02
N VAL A 100 -10.24 -3.53 -8.27
CA VAL A 100 -10.91 -4.67 -8.92
C VAL A 100 -10.54 -5.98 -8.23
N GLY A 101 -9.25 -6.22 -7.99
CA GLY A 101 -8.74 -7.44 -7.37
C GLY A 101 -9.32 -7.69 -5.98
N ILE A 102 -9.37 -6.67 -5.12
CA ILE A 102 -9.98 -6.78 -3.79
C ILE A 102 -11.47 -7.10 -3.89
N ARG A 103 -12.19 -6.46 -4.84
CA ARG A 103 -13.61 -6.69 -5.02
C ARG A 103 -13.90 -8.11 -5.52
N VAL A 104 -13.11 -8.59 -6.48
CA VAL A 104 -13.18 -9.97 -6.99
C VAL A 104 -12.85 -10.97 -5.88
N ALA A 105 -11.77 -10.74 -5.13
CA ALA A 105 -11.37 -11.61 -4.02
C ALA A 105 -12.48 -11.69 -2.96
N SER A 106 -13.06 -10.56 -2.53
CA SER A 106 -14.16 -10.55 -1.56
C SER A 106 -15.39 -11.29 -2.05
N VAL A 107 -15.73 -11.18 -3.34
CA VAL A 107 -16.87 -11.90 -3.93
C VAL A 107 -16.59 -13.40 -3.94
N ILE A 108 -15.44 -13.83 -4.45
CA ILE A 108 -15.07 -15.25 -4.54
C ILE A 108 -14.94 -15.88 -3.15
N SER A 109 -14.31 -15.19 -2.21
CA SER A 109 -14.16 -15.68 -0.83
C SER A 109 -15.50 -15.87 -0.12
N ASN A 110 -16.55 -15.10 -0.47
CA ASN A 110 -17.89 -15.33 0.06
C ASN A 110 -18.57 -16.61 -0.49
N TYR A 111 -18.05 -17.21 -1.57
CA TYR A 111 -18.53 -18.47 -2.12
C TYR A 111 -17.76 -19.70 -1.64
N LEU A 112 -16.62 -19.51 -0.95
CA LEU A 112 -15.93 -20.62 -0.28
C LEU A 112 -16.58 -20.88 1.09
N PRO A 113 -16.70 -22.15 1.50
CA PRO A 113 -17.28 -22.54 2.80
C PRO A 113 -16.45 -22.07 3.99
#